data_AF-Q9HKP4-F1
#
_entry.id   AF-Q9HKP4-F1
#
_cell.length_a   1.000
_cell.length_b   1.000
_cell.length_c   1.000
_cell.angle_alpha   90.00
_cell.angle_beta   90.00
_cell.angle_gamma   90.00
#
_symmetry.space_group_name_H-M   'P 1'
#
loop_
_entity.id
_entity.type
_entity.pdbx_description
1 polymer ?
#
loop_
_entity_poly.entity_id
_entity_poly.type
_entity_poly.pdbx_seq_one_letter_code
_entity_poly.pdbx_strand_id
1 'polypeptide(L)'
;MRKVFSLKADNKAETGIGTLIVFIAMVLVAAVAATVLIHTAGTLQQKATSTGSQTTQQVSTGIQVTSIYGLDSNATYPTHGIIKWLAIQITVTAGSSSINLANVTISMTYHGVAASLTYVGLENIGNATSPKNVYGFNSAVGGTNNVFNASYFNTINGVSNGSKHFAILVLSDPTNSLTAQYPVISYQDQVDLLVNVSAVFGGITEGQAVSGQVQAPVGSPGVIQFTAPESFVSDVIQLQ
;
A
#
# COMPACT_ATOMS: atom_id res chain seq x y z
N MET A 1 -26.45 71.80 70.72
CA MET A 1 -25.76 71.90 69.42
C MET A 1 -25.43 70.50 68.92
N ARG A 2 -25.87 70.17 67.70
CA ARG A 2 -25.83 68.83 67.08
C ARG A 2 -24.41 68.57 66.53
N LYS A 3 -23.69 67.57 67.04
CA LYS A 3 -22.38 67.16 66.48
C LYS A 3 -22.62 66.46 65.14
N VAL A 4 -22.18 67.09 64.05
CA VAL A 4 -22.22 66.52 62.70
C VAL A 4 -20.99 65.64 62.52
N PHE A 5 -21.18 64.34 62.36
CA PHE A 5 -20.11 63.40 62.01
C PHE A 5 -19.69 63.66 60.56
N SER A 6 -18.47 64.18 60.37
CA SER A 6 -17.85 64.31 59.05
C SER A 6 -17.10 63.01 58.75
N LEU A 7 -17.66 62.18 57.86
CA LEU A 7 -17.01 61.00 57.32
C LEU A 7 -16.01 61.49 56.24
N LYS A 8 -14.71 61.46 56.54
CA LYS A 8 -13.67 61.62 55.51
C LYS A 8 -13.71 60.39 54.60
N ALA A 9 -14.05 60.57 53.34
CA ALA A 9 -13.91 59.53 52.33
C ALA A 9 -12.43 59.15 52.20
N ASP A 10 -12.11 57.89 52.50
CA ASP A 10 -10.74 57.40 52.51
C ASP A 10 -10.36 56.92 51.09
N ASN A 11 -9.97 57.86 50.22
CA ASN A 11 -9.63 57.60 48.82
C ASN A 11 -8.50 56.55 48.62
N LYS A 12 -7.76 56.22 49.69
CA LYS A 12 -6.77 55.14 49.70
C LYS A 12 -7.40 53.75 49.57
N ALA A 13 -8.56 53.53 50.21
CA ALA A 13 -9.29 52.26 50.11
C ALA A 13 -9.88 52.06 48.70
N GLU A 14 -10.35 53.14 48.07
CA GLU A 14 -10.88 53.14 46.70
C GLU A 14 -9.79 52.84 45.66
N THR A 15 -8.60 53.42 45.81
CA THR A 15 -7.45 53.16 44.92
C THR A 15 -6.97 51.70 45.03
N GLY A 16 -7.01 51.11 46.23
CA GLY A 16 -6.62 49.72 46.47
C GLY A 16 -7.56 48.70 45.81
N ILE A 17 -8.88 48.97 45.81
CA ILE A 17 -9.87 48.12 45.12
C ILE A 17 -9.62 48.14 43.61
N GLY A 18 -9.31 49.30 43.03
CA GLY A 18 -8.95 49.41 41.61
C GLY A 18 -7.74 48.55 41.23
N THR A 19 -6.69 48.54 42.06
CA THR A 19 -5.51 47.70 41.82
C THR A 19 -5.80 46.20 41.92
N LEU A 20 -6.67 45.77 42.85
CA LEU A 20 -7.07 44.36 42.96
C LEU A 20 -7.89 43.90 41.75
N ILE A 21 -8.78 44.74 41.22
CA ILE A 21 -9.57 44.42 40.03
C ILE A 21 -8.66 44.20 38.81
N VAL A 22 -7.71 45.11 38.57
CA VAL A 22 -6.76 44.98 37.47
C VAL A 22 -5.86 43.75 37.64
N PHE A 23 -5.44 43.47 38.87
CA PHE A 23 -4.64 42.29 39.17
C PHE A 23 -5.37 40.99 38.82
N ILE A 24 -6.63 40.85 39.24
CA ILE A 24 -7.45 39.68 38.91
C ILE A 24 -7.67 39.60 37.39
N ALA A 25 -7.98 40.71 36.73
CA ALA A 25 -8.17 40.75 35.29
C ALA A 25 -6.91 40.31 34.52
N MET A 26 -5.73 40.80 34.91
CA MET A 26 -4.46 40.43 34.29
C MET A 26 -4.16 38.94 34.46
N VAL A 27 -4.41 38.38 35.64
CA VAL A 27 -4.21 36.94 35.90
C VAL A 27 -5.14 36.09 35.03
N LEU A 28 -6.40 36.49 34.86
CA LEU A 28 -7.35 35.76 34.01
C LEU A 28 -6.95 35.82 32.52
N VAL A 29 -6.54 36.99 32.02
CA VAL A 29 -6.05 37.12 30.63
C VAL A 29 -4.79 36.30 30.40
N ALA A 30 -3.85 36.33 31.36
CA ALA A 30 -2.63 35.52 31.30
C ALA A 30 -2.94 34.01 31.29
N ALA A 31 -3.91 33.55 32.07
CA ALA A 31 -4.32 32.14 32.11
C ALA A 31 -4.93 31.68 30.77
N VAL A 32 -5.80 32.50 30.15
CA VAL A 32 -6.37 32.18 28.84
C VAL A 32 -5.28 32.17 27.76
N ALA A 33 -4.39 33.18 27.76
CA ALA A 33 -3.28 33.25 26.81
C ALA A 33 -2.34 32.05 26.94
N ALA A 34 -1.98 31.65 28.16
CA ALA A 34 -1.16 30.46 28.41
C ALA A 34 -1.85 29.18 27.92
N THR A 35 -3.15 29.03 28.15
CA THR A 35 -3.94 27.87 27.70
C THR A 35 -3.93 27.75 26.18
N VAL A 36 -4.15 28.85 25.46
CA VAL A 36 -4.11 28.86 23.98
C VAL A 36 -2.70 28.54 23.48
N LEU A 37 -1.67 29.12 24.10
CA LEU A 37 -0.28 28.89 23.71
C LEU A 37 0.11 27.41 23.89
N ILE A 38 -0.24 26.79 25.02
CA ILE A 38 -0.01 25.36 25.27
C ILE A 38 -0.80 24.49 24.28
N HIS A 39 -2.07 24.81 24.03
CA HIS A 39 -2.89 24.06 23.10
C HIS A 39 -2.31 24.09 21.69
N THR A 40 -1.94 25.27 21.18
CA THR A 40 -1.32 25.42 19.86
C THR A 40 0.04 24.74 19.79
N ALA A 41 0.88 24.85 20.83
CA ALA A 41 2.15 24.13 20.88
C ALA A 41 1.95 22.61 20.85
N GLY A 42 0.96 22.11 21.59
CA GLY A 42 0.62 20.69 21.62
C GLY A 42 0.13 20.16 20.28
N THR A 43 -0.77 20.87 19.60
CA THR A 43 -1.26 20.45 18.26
C THR A 43 -0.14 20.49 17.21
N LEU A 44 0.72 21.51 17.25
CA LEU A 44 1.89 21.61 16.38
C LEU A 44 2.88 20.46 16.64
N GLN A 45 3.12 20.09 17.90
CA GLN A 45 4.00 18.99 18.25
C GLN A 45 3.44 17.65 17.77
N GLN A 46 2.15 17.37 17.99
CA GLN A 46 1.49 16.17 17.48
C GLN A 46 1.57 16.08 15.95
N LYS A 47 1.32 17.21 15.27
CA LYS A 47 1.41 17.28 13.81
C LYS A 47 2.84 17.09 13.31
N ALA A 48 3.83 17.66 13.99
CA ALA A 48 5.24 17.50 13.65
C ALA A 48 5.68 16.04 13.79
N THR A 49 5.32 15.36 14.88
CA THR A 49 5.63 13.93 15.08
C THR A 49 4.94 13.06 14.04
N SER A 50 3.65 13.27 13.79
CA SER A 50 2.90 12.49 12.79
C SER A 50 3.49 12.67 11.39
N THR A 51 3.82 13.91 11.00
CA THR A 51 4.41 14.22 9.69
C THR A 51 5.82 13.65 9.59
N GLY A 52 6.63 13.72 10.65
CA GLY A 52 7.96 13.12 10.71
C GLY A 52 7.92 11.59 10.52
N SER A 53 7.00 10.91 11.21
CA SER A 53 6.82 9.46 11.06
C SER A 53 6.32 9.08 9.67
N GLN A 54 5.33 9.80 9.12
CA GLN A 54 4.79 9.54 7.78
C GLN A 54 5.82 9.78 6.69
N THR A 55 6.59 10.86 6.76
CA THR A 55 7.64 11.17 5.78
C THR A 55 8.78 10.16 5.85
N THR A 56 9.18 9.74 7.06
CA THR A 56 10.17 8.68 7.23
C THR A 56 9.69 7.38 6.60
N GLN A 57 8.45 6.96 6.86
CA GLN A 57 7.86 5.77 6.22
C GLN A 57 7.78 5.92 4.69
N GLN A 58 7.44 7.10 4.18
CA GLN A 58 7.32 7.35 2.75
C GLN A 58 8.65 7.21 2.00
N VAL A 59 9.79 7.49 2.65
CA VAL A 59 11.11 7.39 2.02
C VAL A 59 11.84 6.08 2.34
N SER A 60 11.53 5.43 3.45
CA SER A 60 12.18 4.17 3.85
C SER A 60 11.50 2.93 3.26
N THR A 61 10.19 3.03 3.00
CA THR A 61 9.38 1.91 2.50
C THR A 61 9.43 1.87 0.98
N GLY A 62 9.52 0.67 0.42
CA GLY A 62 9.60 0.48 -1.02
C GLY A 62 9.38 -0.96 -1.43
N ILE A 63 8.77 -1.14 -2.61
CA ILE A 63 8.68 -2.43 -3.29
C ILE A 63 9.76 -2.47 -4.36
N GLN A 64 10.50 -3.58 -4.42
CA GLN A 64 11.46 -3.86 -5.46
C GLN A 64 10.99 -5.06 -6.29
N VAL A 65 10.93 -4.88 -7.61
CA VAL A 65 10.72 -5.99 -8.55
C VAL A 65 12.08 -6.64 -8.81
N THR A 66 12.20 -7.93 -8.55
CA THR A 66 13.46 -8.68 -8.65
C THR A 66 13.59 -9.36 -10.01
N SER A 67 12.55 -10.08 -10.44
CA SER A 67 12.53 -10.81 -11.70
C SER A 67 11.11 -10.80 -12.27
N ILE A 68 10.97 -10.91 -13.58
CA ILE A 68 9.68 -11.07 -14.23
C ILE A 68 9.73 -12.29 -15.14
N TYR A 69 8.79 -13.20 -14.96
CA TYR A 69 8.62 -14.38 -15.80
C TYR A 69 7.31 -14.31 -16.57
N GLY A 70 7.33 -14.71 -17.83
CA GLY A 70 6.15 -14.90 -18.67
C GLY A 70 5.99 -16.37 -19.03
N LEU A 71 4.73 -16.83 -19.11
CA LEU A 71 4.36 -18.13 -19.67
C LEU A 71 3.62 -17.93 -20.99
N ASP A 72 4.14 -18.52 -22.06
CA ASP A 72 3.38 -18.73 -23.31
C ASP A 72 2.35 -19.85 -23.08
N SER A 73 1.14 -19.62 -23.57
CA SER A 73 0.04 -20.56 -23.43
C SER A 73 0.03 -21.71 -24.43
N ASN A 74 0.82 -21.67 -25.51
CA ASN A 74 0.65 -22.62 -26.58
C ASN A 74 1.73 -23.71 -26.60
N ALA A 75 1.59 -24.69 -25.70
CA ALA A 75 2.43 -25.89 -25.69
C ALA A 75 2.15 -26.85 -26.87
N THR A 76 1.14 -26.57 -27.72
CA THR A 76 0.67 -27.49 -28.77
C THR A 76 1.26 -27.20 -30.16
N TYR A 77 1.85 -26.01 -30.40
CA TYR A 77 2.44 -25.64 -31.68
C TYR A 77 3.79 -24.92 -31.51
N PRO A 78 4.78 -25.16 -32.39
CA PRO A 78 6.12 -24.55 -32.31
C PRO A 78 6.16 -23.06 -32.67
N THR A 79 5.07 -22.52 -33.22
CA THR A 79 4.85 -21.07 -33.37
C THR A 79 4.24 -20.55 -32.06
N HIS A 80 5.12 -20.37 -31.09
CA HIS A 80 4.89 -19.54 -29.93
C HIS A 80 4.54 -18.11 -30.37
N GLY A 81 3.77 -17.37 -29.59
CA GLY A 81 3.40 -16.02 -30.05
C GLY A 81 2.67 -15.11 -29.09
N ILE A 82 2.19 -15.61 -27.94
CA ILE A 82 1.57 -14.75 -26.92
C ILE A 82 1.85 -15.20 -25.49
N ILE A 83 2.44 -14.31 -24.68
CA ILE A 83 2.51 -14.49 -23.22
C ILE A 83 1.11 -14.30 -22.67
N LYS A 84 0.58 -15.31 -21.96
CA LYS A 84 -0.74 -15.26 -21.32
C LYS A 84 -0.71 -15.02 -19.82
N TRP A 85 0.34 -15.49 -19.16
CA TRP A 85 0.51 -15.35 -17.73
C TRP A 85 1.83 -14.68 -17.41
N LEU A 86 1.81 -13.83 -16.39
CA LEU A 86 2.97 -13.12 -15.90
C LEU A 86 3.11 -13.42 -14.41
N ALA A 87 4.33 -13.73 -13.97
CA ALA A 87 4.72 -13.83 -12.58
C ALA A 87 5.78 -12.76 -12.30
N ILE A 88 5.40 -11.75 -11.51
CA ILE A 88 6.28 -10.63 -11.15
C ILE A 88 6.79 -10.90 -9.74
N GLN A 89 8.06 -11.25 -9.61
CA GLN A 89 8.69 -11.50 -8.33
C GLN A 89 9.02 -10.18 -7.63
N ILE A 90 8.48 -10.00 -6.44
CA ILE A 90 8.67 -8.81 -5.61
C ILE A 90 9.33 -9.15 -4.27
N THR A 91 10.09 -8.19 -3.79
CA THR A 91 10.63 -8.13 -2.44
C THR A 91 10.46 -6.71 -1.90
N VAL A 92 10.53 -6.52 -0.59
CA VAL A 92 10.59 -5.17 0.00
C VAL A 92 12.04 -4.74 0.23
N THR A 93 12.30 -3.44 0.08
CA THR A 93 13.64 -2.90 0.28
C THR A 93 14.07 -3.02 1.76
N ALA A 94 15.38 -3.11 1.99
CA ALA A 94 15.91 -3.11 3.36
C ALA A 94 15.51 -1.82 4.10
N GLY A 95 15.07 -1.95 5.35
CA GLY A 95 14.57 -0.82 6.15
C GLY A 95 13.13 -0.41 5.85
N SER A 96 12.45 -1.10 4.92
CA SER A 96 11.02 -0.92 4.68
C SER A 96 10.19 -1.39 5.87
N SER A 97 9.11 -0.68 6.16
CA SER A 97 8.04 -1.23 6.99
C SER A 97 7.32 -2.33 6.22
N SER A 98 6.65 -3.24 6.93
CA SER A 98 5.80 -4.25 6.29
C SER A 98 4.70 -3.60 5.45
N ILE A 99 4.38 -4.20 4.30
CA ILE A 99 3.40 -3.70 3.35
C ILE A 99 2.27 -4.73 3.24
N ASN A 100 1.03 -4.28 3.32
CA ASN A 100 -0.12 -5.15 3.04
C ASN A 100 -0.37 -5.21 1.52
N LEU A 101 -0.15 -6.37 0.92
CA LEU A 101 -0.32 -6.61 -0.51
C LEU A 101 -1.78 -6.53 -0.96
N ALA A 102 -2.76 -6.65 -0.05
CA ALA A 102 -4.17 -6.47 -0.38
C ALA A 102 -4.50 -5.02 -0.80
N ASN A 103 -3.71 -4.05 -0.35
CA ASN A 103 -3.86 -2.63 -0.68
C ASN A 103 -2.89 -2.16 -1.79
N VAL A 104 -2.14 -3.08 -2.37
CA VAL A 104 -1.23 -2.79 -3.49
C VAL A 104 -2.03 -2.79 -4.79
N THR A 105 -1.66 -1.89 -5.69
CA THR A 105 -2.21 -1.84 -7.04
C THR A 105 -1.09 -2.01 -8.05
N ILE A 106 -1.36 -2.77 -9.12
CA ILE A 106 -0.43 -2.94 -10.23
C ILE A 106 -0.97 -2.13 -11.40
N SER A 107 -0.20 -1.15 -11.87
CA SER A 107 -0.52 -0.39 -13.08
C SER A 107 0.38 -0.85 -14.21
N MET A 108 -0.18 -1.28 -15.33
CA MET A 108 0.59 -1.67 -16.51
C MET A 108 0.02 -1.02 -17.76
N THR A 109 0.89 -0.72 -18.71
CA THR A 109 0.55 -0.14 -20.00
C THR A 109 1.13 -0.98 -21.11
N TYR A 110 0.30 -1.29 -22.09
CA TYR A 110 0.62 -2.07 -23.28
C TYR A 110 -0.17 -1.53 -24.47
N HIS A 111 0.50 -1.20 -25.59
CA HIS A 111 -0.11 -0.62 -26.80
C HIS A 111 -1.08 0.56 -26.56
N GLY A 112 -0.73 1.45 -25.63
CA GLY A 112 -1.57 2.62 -25.29
C GLY A 112 -2.81 2.30 -24.45
N VAL A 113 -3.00 1.04 -24.04
CA VAL A 113 -4.01 0.63 -23.05
C VAL A 113 -3.34 0.55 -21.69
N ALA A 114 -3.86 1.31 -20.72
CA ALA A 114 -3.44 1.23 -19.33
C ALA A 114 -4.46 0.42 -18.52
N ALA A 115 -3.97 -0.56 -17.76
CA ALA A 115 -4.76 -1.38 -16.85
C ALA A 115 -4.27 -1.18 -15.42
N SER A 116 -5.21 -1.10 -14.49
CA SER A 116 -4.95 -1.06 -13.04
C SER A 116 -5.56 -2.31 -12.41
N LEU A 117 -4.73 -3.15 -11.80
CA LEU A 117 -5.14 -4.39 -11.17
C LEU A 117 -5.11 -4.27 -9.65
N THR A 118 -6.11 -4.85 -9.01
CA THR A 118 -6.21 -4.96 -7.55
C THR A 118 -6.06 -6.40 -7.09
N TYR A 119 -5.75 -6.62 -5.82
CA TYR A 119 -5.64 -7.97 -5.29
C TYR A 119 -7.00 -8.69 -5.32
N VAL A 120 -7.04 -9.93 -5.82
CA VAL A 120 -8.23 -10.78 -5.71
C VAL A 120 -8.31 -11.33 -4.28
N GLY A 121 -9.19 -10.72 -3.49
CA GLY A 121 -9.45 -11.13 -2.11
C GLY A 121 -10.23 -12.44 -2.03
N LEU A 122 -11.20 -12.51 -1.12
CA LEU A 122 -12.07 -13.67 -1.00
C LEU A 122 -13.12 -13.66 -2.13
N GLU A 123 -13.08 -14.67 -3.00
CA GLU A 123 -14.15 -14.89 -3.97
C GLU A 123 -14.85 -16.23 -3.76
N ASN A 124 -16.17 -16.22 -4.02
CA ASN A 124 -16.95 -17.44 -4.17
C ASN A 124 -16.81 -17.92 -5.62
N ILE A 125 -15.83 -18.80 -5.88
CA ILE A 125 -15.71 -19.43 -7.20
C ILE A 125 -16.77 -20.53 -7.31
N GLY A 126 -17.83 -20.23 -8.05
CA GLY A 126 -19.01 -21.08 -8.21
C GLY A 126 -18.85 -22.30 -9.11
N ASN A 127 -17.75 -23.07 -9.06
CA ASN A 127 -17.64 -24.30 -9.85
C ASN A 127 -17.32 -25.58 -9.04
N ALA A 128 -18.37 -26.41 -8.96
CA ALA A 128 -18.49 -27.83 -8.62
C ALA A 128 -18.16 -28.32 -7.18
N THR A 129 -19.24 -28.77 -6.51
CA THR A 129 -19.40 -29.62 -5.29
C THR A 129 -19.20 -29.03 -3.89
N SER A 130 -18.85 -27.76 -3.75
CA SER A 130 -19.13 -26.89 -2.58
C SER A 130 -18.64 -25.47 -2.92
N PRO A 131 -19.24 -24.38 -2.40
CA PRO A 131 -18.63 -23.06 -2.52
C PRO A 131 -17.28 -23.08 -1.79
N LYS A 132 -16.18 -23.25 -2.54
CA LYS A 132 -14.85 -22.98 -2.03
C LYS A 132 -14.66 -21.48 -2.11
N ASN A 133 -14.60 -20.87 -0.94
CA ASN A 133 -13.97 -19.57 -0.74
C ASN A 133 -12.51 -19.70 -1.18
N VAL A 134 -12.18 -19.26 -2.39
CA VAL A 134 -10.80 -19.29 -2.89
C VAL A 134 -10.27 -17.87 -2.81
N TYR A 135 -9.22 -17.70 -2.01
CA TYR A 135 -8.45 -16.47 -2.01
C TYR A 135 -7.55 -16.43 -3.23
N GLY A 136 -7.25 -15.25 -3.75
CA GLY A 136 -6.09 -15.03 -4.63
C GLY A 136 -4.75 -15.34 -3.99
N PHE A 137 -4.73 -15.86 -2.77
CA PHE A 137 -3.53 -16.20 -2.03
C PHE A 137 -3.17 -17.66 -2.24
N ASN A 138 -1.94 -17.88 -2.70
CA ASN A 138 -1.32 -19.17 -2.83
C ASN A 138 -0.01 -19.18 -2.04
N SER A 139 0.36 -20.33 -1.49
CA SER A 139 1.63 -20.51 -0.79
C SER A 139 2.39 -21.71 -1.34
N ALA A 140 3.65 -21.48 -1.66
CA ALA A 140 4.64 -22.45 -2.12
C ALA A 140 5.90 -22.41 -1.23
N VAL A 141 5.76 -22.04 0.04
CA VAL A 141 6.86 -21.94 1.02
C VAL A 141 7.59 -23.29 1.23
N GLY A 142 6.91 -24.41 0.98
CA GLY A 142 7.51 -25.75 0.95
C GLY A 142 8.28 -26.09 -0.33
N GLY A 143 8.42 -25.14 -1.25
CA GLY A 143 8.93 -25.33 -2.61
C GLY A 143 7.83 -25.64 -3.62
N THR A 144 8.05 -25.23 -4.87
CA THR A 144 7.23 -25.62 -6.02
C THR A 144 8.12 -26.02 -7.19
N ASN A 145 7.68 -27.00 -7.98
CA ASN A 145 8.35 -27.39 -9.21
C ASN A 145 8.01 -26.45 -10.38
N ASN A 146 6.93 -25.66 -10.27
CA ASN A 146 6.49 -24.73 -11.30
C ASN A 146 5.64 -23.59 -10.69
N VAL A 147 6.12 -22.35 -10.81
CA VAL A 147 5.39 -21.14 -10.38
C VAL A 147 4.17 -20.84 -11.26
N PHE A 148 4.10 -21.42 -12.46
CA PHE A 148 2.97 -21.33 -13.38
C PHE A 148 1.97 -22.50 -13.26
N ASN A 149 1.92 -23.20 -12.12
CA ASN A 149 0.91 -24.24 -11.92
C ASN A 149 -0.51 -23.64 -12.03
N ALA A 150 -1.36 -24.23 -12.87
CA ALA A 150 -2.73 -23.77 -13.11
C ALA A 150 -3.54 -23.54 -11.84
N SER A 151 -3.27 -24.28 -10.76
CA SER A 151 -3.96 -24.11 -9.47
C SER A 151 -3.83 -22.70 -8.90
N TYR A 152 -2.68 -22.04 -9.11
CA TYR A 152 -2.41 -20.71 -8.56
C TYR A 152 -3.16 -19.60 -9.31
N PHE A 153 -3.62 -19.89 -10.52
CA PHE A 153 -4.31 -18.94 -11.41
C PHE A 153 -5.82 -19.12 -11.42
N ASN A 154 -6.37 -20.09 -10.68
CA ASN A 154 -7.80 -20.42 -10.71
C ASN A 154 -8.72 -19.22 -10.45
N THR A 155 -8.33 -18.32 -9.54
CA THR A 155 -9.10 -17.11 -9.17
C THR A 155 -9.10 -16.02 -10.24
N ILE A 156 -8.03 -15.98 -11.05
CA ILE A 156 -7.81 -15.01 -12.12
C ILE A 156 -7.95 -15.65 -13.50
N ASN A 157 -8.51 -16.85 -13.58
CA ASN A 157 -8.75 -17.54 -14.84
C ASN A 157 -10.03 -16.99 -15.48
N GLY A 158 -9.90 -16.45 -16.69
CA GLY A 158 -10.99 -15.83 -17.44
C GLY A 158 -11.08 -14.30 -17.31
N VAL A 159 -11.97 -13.71 -18.11
CA VAL A 159 -12.02 -12.26 -18.33
C VAL A 159 -12.72 -11.46 -17.24
N SER A 160 -13.52 -12.08 -16.36
CA SER A 160 -14.22 -11.35 -15.29
C SER A 160 -13.23 -10.86 -14.22
N ASN A 161 -12.43 -11.78 -13.68
CA ASN A 161 -11.48 -11.47 -12.61
C ASN A 161 -10.09 -11.21 -13.15
N GLY A 162 -9.65 -11.98 -14.14
CA GLY A 162 -8.30 -11.86 -14.70
C GLY A 162 -8.02 -10.52 -15.39
N SER A 163 -9.05 -9.77 -15.79
CA SER A 163 -8.89 -8.44 -16.43
C SER A 163 -8.67 -7.31 -15.43
N LYS A 164 -9.01 -7.52 -14.15
CA LYS A 164 -9.01 -6.47 -13.10
C LYS A 164 -8.22 -6.84 -11.87
N HIS A 165 -7.86 -8.11 -11.72
CA HIS A 165 -7.26 -8.60 -10.49
C HIS A 165 -5.97 -9.38 -10.71
N PHE A 166 -5.11 -9.33 -9.70
CA PHE A 166 -3.91 -10.15 -9.58
C PHE A 166 -4.04 -11.11 -8.39
N ALA A 167 -3.35 -12.24 -8.48
CA ALA A 167 -3.19 -13.20 -7.40
C ALA A 167 -1.78 -13.11 -6.80
N ILE A 168 -1.60 -13.68 -5.62
CA ILE A 168 -0.37 -13.68 -4.84
C ILE A 168 0.10 -15.13 -4.72
N LEU A 169 1.38 -15.37 -4.95
CA LEU A 169 2.06 -16.63 -4.67
C LEU A 169 3.25 -16.38 -3.74
N VAL A 170 3.20 -16.94 -2.55
CA VAL A 170 4.28 -16.81 -1.57
C VAL A 170 5.34 -17.88 -1.85
N LEU A 171 6.57 -17.47 -2.11
CA LEU A 171 7.71 -18.38 -2.34
C LEU A 171 8.54 -18.58 -1.08
N SER A 172 8.74 -17.52 -0.30
CA SER A 172 9.49 -17.57 0.96
C SER A 172 8.83 -16.64 1.97
N ASP A 173 8.58 -17.17 3.17
CA ASP A 173 7.99 -16.43 4.29
C ASP A 173 8.68 -16.85 5.60
N PRO A 174 9.94 -16.43 5.84
CA PRO A 174 10.62 -16.69 7.11
C PRO A 174 9.95 -16.00 8.30
N THR A 175 9.16 -14.95 8.05
CA THR A 175 8.54 -14.13 9.11
C THR A 175 7.14 -14.61 9.51
N ASN A 176 6.56 -15.53 8.75
CA ASN A 176 5.19 -16.04 8.89
C ASN A 176 4.13 -14.92 8.85
N SER A 177 4.37 -13.82 8.14
CA SER A 177 3.45 -12.68 8.07
C SER A 177 2.47 -12.76 6.90
N LEU A 178 2.68 -13.66 5.94
CA LEU A 178 1.84 -13.79 4.76
C LEU A 178 0.72 -14.79 4.98
N THR A 179 -0.51 -14.28 5.14
CA THR A 179 -1.72 -15.11 5.26
C THR A 179 -2.75 -14.76 4.20
N ALA A 180 -3.69 -15.66 3.92
CA ALA A 180 -4.72 -15.44 2.91
C ALA A 180 -5.62 -14.22 3.19
N GLN A 181 -5.92 -13.96 4.47
CA GLN A 181 -6.74 -12.83 4.91
C GLN A 181 -5.92 -11.54 5.04
N TYR A 182 -4.65 -11.67 5.46
CA TYR A 182 -3.74 -10.55 5.66
C TYR A 182 -2.40 -10.87 4.99
N PRO A 183 -2.26 -10.64 3.68
CA PRO A 183 -1.02 -10.87 2.95
C PRO A 183 -0.05 -9.72 3.21
N VAL A 184 0.62 -9.75 4.36
CA VAL A 184 1.58 -8.71 4.75
C VAL A 184 2.99 -9.17 4.39
N ILE A 185 3.63 -8.50 3.44
CA ILE A 185 5.02 -8.74 3.06
C ILE A 185 5.96 -7.92 3.95
N SER A 186 7.04 -8.53 4.40
CA SER A 186 8.07 -7.93 5.23
C SER A 186 9.47 -8.25 4.70
N TYR A 187 10.50 -7.70 5.35
CA TYR A 187 11.88 -7.89 4.90
C TYR A 187 12.27 -9.37 4.94
N GLN A 188 12.92 -9.85 3.87
CA GLN A 188 13.30 -11.25 3.59
C GLN A 188 12.18 -12.15 3.04
N ASP A 189 10.94 -11.67 2.96
CA ASP A 189 9.89 -12.42 2.29
C ASP A 189 10.02 -12.28 0.76
N GLN A 190 9.63 -13.33 0.04
CA GLN A 190 9.61 -13.36 -1.42
C GLN A 190 8.23 -13.79 -1.92
N VAL A 191 7.67 -13.00 -2.81
CA VAL A 191 6.31 -13.18 -3.31
C VAL A 191 6.28 -12.92 -4.80
N ASP A 192 5.55 -13.74 -5.54
CA ASP A 192 5.21 -13.50 -6.93
C ASP A 192 3.79 -12.92 -7.04
N LEU A 193 3.66 -11.83 -7.78
CA LEU A 193 2.38 -11.29 -8.20
C LEU A 193 2.00 -11.94 -9.54
N LEU A 194 0.91 -12.69 -9.53
CA LEU A 194 0.43 -13.45 -10.67
C LEU A 194 -0.62 -12.64 -11.43
N VAL A 195 -0.42 -12.46 -12.73
CA VAL A 195 -1.30 -11.67 -13.59
C VAL A 195 -1.70 -12.44 -14.84
N ASN A 196 -2.98 -12.39 -15.20
CA ASN A 196 -3.51 -12.91 -16.45
C ASN A 196 -3.45 -11.86 -17.56
N VAL A 197 -2.28 -11.68 -18.18
CA VAL A 197 -2.11 -10.69 -19.26
C VAL A 197 -2.96 -11.00 -20.50
N SER A 198 -3.36 -12.26 -20.71
CA SER A 198 -4.33 -12.60 -21.75
C SER A 198 -5.71 -11.99 -21.50
N ALA A 199 -6.16 -11.96 -20.26
CA ALA A 199 -7.45 -11.37 -19.89
C ALA A 199 -7.39 -9.84 -19.81
N VAL A 200 -6.23 -9.27 -19.47
CA VAL A 200 -6.04 -7.81 -19.37
C VAL A 200 -5.88 -7.16 -20.76
N PHE A 201 -5.00 -7.71 -21.59
CA PHE A 201 -4.56 -7.07 -22.85
C PHE A 201 -4.80 -7.91 -24.11
N GLY A 202 -5.35 -9.13 -23.98
CA GLY A 202 -5.41 -10.09 -25.09
C GLY A 202 -4.13 -10.93 -25.26
N GLY A 203 -3.12 -10.69 -24.41
CA GLY A 203 -1.80 -11.34 -24.45
C GLY A 203 -0.72 -10.37 -24.90
N ILE A 204 0.53 -10.68 -24.55
CA ILE A 204 1.69 -9.89 -24.99
C ILE A 204 2.37 -10.62 -26.13
N THR A 205 2.48 -9.96 -27.29
CA THR A 205 3.13 -10.52 -28.49
C THR A 205 4.64 -10.24 -28.47
N GLU A 206 5.37 -10.97 -29.31
CA GLU A 206 6.82 -10.83 -29.51
C GLU A 206 7.23 -9.39 -29.88
N GLY A 207 8.41 -8.98 -29.42
CA GLY A 207 9.01 -7.66 -29.71
C GLY A 207 8.32 -6.46 -29.04
N GLN A 208 7.27 -6.68 -28.23
CA GLN A 208 6.50 -5.59 -27.63
C GLN A 208 7.00 -5.19 -26.25
N ALA A 209 7.04 -3.88 -26.00
CA ALA A 209 7.40 -3.32 -24.71
C ALA A 209 6.17 -3.23 -23.78
N VAL A 210 6.38 -3.60 -22.52
CA VAL A 210 5.42 -3.42 -21.43
C VAL A 210 6.08 -2.56 -20.37
N SER A 211 5.34 -1.56 -19.90
CA SER A 211 5.79 -0.66 -18.83
C SER A 211 4.72 -0.57 -17.76
N GLY A 212 5.12 -0.48 -16.50
CA GLY A 212 4.20 -0.43 -15.39
C GLY A 212 4.90 -0.23 -14.06
N GLN A 213 4.12 -0.32 -12.99
CA GLN A 213 4.62 -0.22 -11.64
C GLN A 213 3.71 -0.94 -10.65
N VAL A 214 4.30 -1.46 -9.59
CA VAL A 214 3.65 -1.97 -8.39
C VAL A 214 3.63 -0.85 -7.36
N GLN A 215 2.45 -0.30 -7.08
CA GLN A 215 2.26 0.82 -6.18
C GLN A 215 1.69 0.35 -4.83
N ALA A 216 2.47 0.54 -3.77
CA ALA A 216 2.01 0.42 -2.39
C ALA A 216 1.34 1.72 -1.90
N PRO A 217 0.52 1.67 -0.83
CA PRO A 217 -0.08 2.87 -0.24
C PRO A 217 0.92 3.91 0.26
N VAL A 218 2.11 3.45 0.67
CA VAL A 218 3.25 4.28 1.09
C VAL A 218 4.52 3.73 0.47
N GLY A 219 5.52 4.59 0.32
CA GLY A 219 6.83 4.20 -0.18
C GLY A 219 7.02 4.37 -1.69
N SER A 220 8.21 3.98 -2.16
CA SER A 220 8.56 4.00 -3.58
C SER A 220 7.92 2.82 -4.34
N PRO A 221 7.34 3.07 -5.53
CA PRO A 221 6.80 2.00 -6.35
C PRO A 221 7.91 1.11 -6.93
N GLY A 222 7.59 -0.17 -7.12
CA GLY A 222 8.44 -1.09 -7.88
C GLY A 222 8.17 -0.93 -9.36
N VAL A 223 9.21 -0.70 -10.18
CA VAL A 223 9.05 -0.50 -11.63
C VAL A 223 8.98 -1.85 -12.33
N ILE A 224 8.02 -1.98 -13.26
CA ILE A 224 7.88 -3.10 -14.18
C ILE A 224 8.24 -2.57 -15.55
N GLN A 225 9.34 -3.04 -16.15
CA GLN A 225 9.67 -2.66 -17.51
C GLN A 225 10.41 -3.78 -18.21
N PHE A 226 9.83 -4.29 -19.28
CA PHE A 226 10.45 -5.31 -20.10
C PHE A 226 10.03 -5.18 -21.56
N THR A 227 10.78 -5.82 -22.45
CA THR A 227 10.41 -6.00 -23.84
C THR A 227 10.38 -7.50 -24.11
N ALA A 228 9.25 -8.01 -24.59
CA ALA A 228 9.15 -9.41 -24.97
C ALA A 228 10.15 -9.71 -26.11
N PRO A 229 10.86 -10.85 -26.07
CA PRO A 229 11.78 -11.20 -27.16
C PRO A 229 11.05 -11.37 -28.49
N GLU A 230 11.79 -11.23 -29.59
CA GLU A 230 11.29 -11.38 -30.98
C GLU A 230 10.96 -12.81 -31.37
N SER A 231 11.35 -13.78 -30.54
CA SER A 231 11.00 -15.18 -30.71
C SER A 231 11.01 -15.87 -29.36
N PHE A 232 9.92 -16.58 -29.07
CA PHE A 232 9.82 -17.43 -27.88
C PHE A 232 10.47 -18.79 -28.16
N VAL A 233 11.42 -19.20 -27.32
CA VAL A 233 12.19 -20.46 -27.46
C VAL A 233 11.87 -21.49 -26.37
N SER A 234 11.08 -21.09 -25.36
CA SER A 234 10.66 -21.90 -24.23
C SER A 234 9.29 -21.44 -23.74
N ASP A 235 8.56 -22.34 -23.09
CA ASP A 235 7.23 -22.02 -22.54
C ASP A 235 7.33 -20.91 -21.47
N VAL A 236 8.34 -21.00 -20.60
CA VAL A 236 8.62 -19.99 -19.58
C VAL A 236 9.81 -19.15 -20.03
N ILE A 237 9.65 -17.83 -20.00
CA ILE A 237 10.64 -16.86 -20.44
C ILE A 237 10.90 -15.87 -19.32
N GLN A 238 12.17 -15.60 -19.04
CA GLN A 238 12.55 -14.49 -18.19
C GLN A 238 12.57 -13.20 -19.01
N LEU A 239 11.83 -12.19 -18.54
CA LEU A 239 11.62 -10.91 -19.21
C LEU A 239 12.41 -9.77 -18.57
N GLN A 240 12.73 -9.90 -17.28
CA GLN A 240 13.55 -8.99 -16.48
C GLN A 240 14.39 -9.77 -15.47
#